data_AF-A0A318CN49-F1
#
_entry.id   AF-A0A318CN49-F1
#
_cell.length_a   1.000
_cell.length_b   1.000
_cell.length_c   1.000
_cell.angle_alpha   90.00
_cell.angle_beta   90.00
_cell.angle_gamma   90.00
#
_symmetry.space_group_name_H-M   'P 1'
#
loop_
_entity.id
_entity.type
_entity.pdbx_description
1 polymer ?
#
loop_
_entity_poly.entity_id
_entity_poly.type
_entity_poly.pdbx_seq_one_letter_code
_entity_poly.pdbx_strand_id
1 'polypeptide(L)'
;MMITDVLSRLKQSASSQGFYTYYSKRKEHIERLSSHLKKNPVSSAAIAKVRKRIPDLSSLSYEEMEFSIDILRERDKSPEERVDYVSSLSEASLASIGHLLFLIDPRNNPPVTGPIIKEIKSVDDYKEWLSFCKSIGRHGIQNFVMLEAALLYERDDLAQKPDLAYRVGQAVYTNITELELLRGAISNLSRQERRGLANLKFTHPYVKTVLLSSHARSVVVDGSNIVFSKSDHADLNRIDDLFLRMSFCRIALFPYRIVFDANIRYTLGGFQQESLNRLLSLPQVETYSPADDRIIFLARENNSVVVTYDRFLDHLVDDIKIVRPEDIDESLRL
;
A
#
# COMPACT_ATOMS: atom_id res chain seq x y z
N MET A 1 8.13 -15.46 13.87
CA MET A 1 7.51 -15.33 12.54
C MET A 1 8.56 -14.72 11.61
N MET A 2 8.81 -15.26 10.41
CA MET A 2 9.93 -14.77 9.59
C MET A 2 9.61 -13.36 9.05
N ILE A 3 10.63 -12.52 8.85
CA ILE A 3 10.52 -11.18 8.25
C ILE A 3 9.71 -11.20 6.93
N THR A 4 9.78 -12.30 6.19
CA THR A 4 9.01 -12.55 4.96
C THR A 4 7.50 -12.55 5.18
N ASP A 5 7.01 -13.08 6.30
CA ASP A 5 5.58 -13.16 6.61
C ASP A 5 5.01 -11.77 6.93
N VAL A 6 5.82 -10.93 7.59
CA VAL A 6 5.50 -9.53 7.85
C VAL A 6 5.31 -8.79 6.53
N LEU A 7 6.23 -8.97 5.59
CA LEU A 7 6.19 -8.28 4.30
C LEU A 7 4.96 -8.66 3.47
N SER A 8 4.61 -9.94 3.44
CA SER A 8 3.38 -10.41 2.79
C SER A 8 2.14 -9.74 3.39
N ARG A 9 2.05 -9.73 4.73
CA ARG A 9 0.95 -9.08 5.46
C ARG A 9 0.89 -7.58 5.18
N LEU A 10 2.03 -6.89 5.16
CA LEU A 10 2.09 -5.44 4.90
C LEU A 10 1.54 -5.10 3.51
N LYS A 11 1.94 -5.85 2.48
CA LYS A 11 1.44 -5.67 1.11
C LYS A 11 -0.07 -5.92 1.04
N GLN A 12 -0.53 -7.00 1.67
CA GLN A 12 -1.95 -7.34 1.70
C GLN A 12 -2.78 -6.25 2.41
N SER A 13 -2.34 -5.78 3.58
CA SER A 13 -2.98 -4.69 4.30
C SER A 13 -3.01 -3.41 3.46
N ALA A 14 -1.88 -2.99 2.88
CA ALA A 14 -1.79 -1.75 2.10
C ALA A 14 -2.69 -1.75 0.85
N SER A 15 -2.86 -2.92 0.22
CA SER A 15 -3.75 -3.13 -0.91
C SER A 15 -5.24 -3.28 -0.55
N SER A 16 -5.57 -3.40 0.74
CA SER A 16 -6.94 -3.70 1.18
C SER A 16 -7.86 -2.48 1.11
N GLN A 17 -9.12 -2.72 0.76
CA GLN A 17 -10.15 -1.69 0.77
C GLN A 17 -10.31 -1.09 2.17
N GLY A 18 -10.33 0.24 2.27
CA GLY A 18 -10.48 0.94 3.54
C GLY A 18 -9.16 1.15 4.31
N PHE A 19 -8.07 0.50 3.90
CA PHE A 19 -6.75 0.70 4.52
C PHE A 19 -6.32 2.16 4.52
N TYR A 20 -6.44 2.86 3.39
CA TYR A 20 -6.02 4.27 3.31
C TYR A 20 -6.86 5.19 4.20
N THR A 21 -8.16 4.95 4.31
CA THR A 21 -9.02 5.68 5.26
C THR A 21 -8.58 5.44 6.70
N TYR A 22 -8.24 4.19 7.04
CA TYR A 22 -7.71 3.83 8.35
C TYR A 22 -6.34 4.49 8.61
N TYR A 23 -5.42 4.40 7.66
CA TYR A 23 -4.10 5.03 7.73
C TYR A 23 -4.20 6.54 7.90
N SER A 24 -5.03 7.26 7.13
CA SER A 24 -5.20 8.71 7.26
C SER A 24 -5.66 9.11 8.67
N LYS A 25 -6.63 8.39 9.24
CA LYS A 25 -7.08 8.61 10.64
C LYS A 25 -5.98 8.31 11.66
N ARG A 26 -5.25 7.20 11.48
CA ARG A 26 -4.12 6.87 12.36
C ARG A 26 -3.01 7.89 12.30
N LYS A 27 -2.69 8.38 11.10
CA LYS A 27 -1.67 9.40 10.88
C LYS A 27 -1.98 10.68 11.64
N GLU A 28 -3.19 11.20 11.52
CA GLU A 28 -3.63 12.37 12.27
C GLU A 28 -3.50 12.16 13.79
N HIS A 29 -3.91 10.97 14.28
CA HIS A 29 -3.81 10.63 15.70
C HIS A 29 -2.36 10.53 16.20
N ILE A 30 -1.47 9.91 15.44
CA ILE A 30 -0.07 9.70 15.81
C ILE A 30 0.70 11.02 15.74
N GLU A 31 0.51 11.82 14.69
CA GLU A 31 1.15 13.13 14.56
C GLU A 31 0.69 14.08 15.68
N ARG A 32 -0.60 14.06 16.02
CA ARG A 32 -1.14 14.81 17.16
C ARG A 32 -0.55 14.32 18.48
N LEU A 33 -0.41 13.01 18.70
CA LEU A 33 0.18 12.51 19.95
C LEU A 33 1.67 12.86 20.05
N SER A 34 2.44 12.63 18.98
CA SER A 34 3.87 12.96 18.90
C SER A 34 4.13 14.43 19.20
N SER A 35 3.29 15.36 18.72
CA SER A 35 3.47 16.80 19.02
C SER A 35 3.29 17.13 20.50
N HIS A 36 2.42 16.40 21.22
CA HIS A 36 2.29 16.54 22.68
C HIS A 36 3.45 15.86 23.43
N LEU A 37 3.90 14.71 22.94
CA LEU A 37 5.07 13.99 23.45
C LEU A 37 6.41 14.65 23.10
N LYS A 38 6.41 15.83 22.48
CA LYS A 38 7.61 16.67 22.28
C LYS A 38 7.65 17.90 23.20
N LYS A 39 6.59 18.14 23.99
CA LYS A 39 6.56 19.24 24.95
C LYS A 39 7.30 18.87 26.24
N ASN A 40 7.94 19.85 26.87
CA ASN A 40 8.54 19.70 28.19
C ASN A 40 7.95 20.76 29.13
N PRO A 41 7.25 20.38 30.22
CA PRO A 41 6.93 19.00 30.62
C PRO A 41 5.90 18.31 29.70
N VAL A 42 5.82 16.98 29.75
CA VAL A 42 4.84 16.20 28.96
C VAL A 42 3.48 16.24 29.67
N SER A 43 2.40 16.60 28.98
CA SER A 43 1.10 16.65 29.68
C SER A 43 0.64 15.27 30.17
N SER A 44 0.05 15.20 31.38
CA SER A 44 -0.49 13.95 31.95
C SER A 44 -1.53 13.30 31.04
N ALA A 45 -2.29 14.11 30.28
CA ALA A 45 -3.23 13.63 29.27
C ALA A 45 -2.53 12.90 28.09
N ALA A 46 -1.33 13.33 27.70
CA ALA A 46 -0.54 12.63 26.68
C ALA A 46 0.02 11.31 27.22
N ILE A 47 0.55 11.31 28.46
CA ILE A 47 1.01 10.08 29.13
C ILE A 47 -0.14 9.07 29.29
N ALA A 48 -1.34 9.51 29.67
CA ALA A 48 -2.51 8.63 29.76
C ALA A 48 -2.86 7.99 28.41
N LYS A 49 -2.74 8.73 27.30
CA LYS A 49 -2.93 8.19 25.94
C LYS A 49 -1.86 7.18 25.56
N VAL A 50 -0.61 7.38 25.99
CA VAL A 50 0.49 6.44 25.80
C VAL A 50 0.22 5.15 26.55
N ARG A 51 -0.10 5.20 27.86
CA ARG A 51 -0.40 4.00 28.67
C ARG A 51 -1.58 3.19 28.11
N LYS A 52 -2.61 3.87 27.60
CA LYS A 52 -3.73 3.19 26.92
C LYS A 52 -3.29 2.42 25.66
N ARG A 53 -2.25 2.89 24.97
CA ARG A 53 -1.72 2.26 23.74
C ARG A 53 -0.65 1.22 24.02
N ILE A 54 0.11 1.37 25.11
CA ILE A 54 1.19 0.49 25.52
C ILE A 54 0.91 0.06 26.97
N PRO A 55 0.07 -0.97 27.19
CA PRO A 55 -0.39 -1.34 28.54
C PRO A 55 0.75 -1.68 29.50
N ASP A 56 1.86 -2.21 28.99
CA ASP A 56 3.10 -2.53 29.71
C ASP A 56 3.70 -1.32 30.46
N LEU A 57 3.41 -0.09 30.00
CA LEU A 57 3.88 1.16 30.63
C LEU A 57 2.95 1.67 31.73
N SER A 58 1.89 0.94 32.07
CA SER A 58 0.89 1.38 33.04
C SER A 58 1.38 1.31 34.48
N SER A 59 2.40 0.49 34.76
CA SER A 59 3.04 0.35 36.08
C SER A 59 3.95 1.53 36.42
N LEU A 60 4.50 2.21 35.41
CA LEU A 60 5.40 3.35 35.60
C LEU A 60 4.62 4.56 36.14
N SER A 61 5.20 5.27 37.11
CA SER A 61 4.74 6.57 37.61
C SER A 61 4.78 7.66 36.52
N TYR A 62 4.23 8.83 36.81
CA TYR A 62 4.27 9.95 35.85
C TYR A 62 5.72 10.41 35.62
N GLU A 63 6.49 10.51 36.69
CA GLU A 63 7.89 10.94 36.72
C GLU A 63 8.79 9.96 35.96
N GLU A 64 8.61 8.66 36.16
CA GLU A 64 9.34 7.63 35.40
C GLU A 64 9.01 7.67 33.90
N MET A 65 7.74 7.92 33.56
CA MET A 65 7.33 8.08 32.16
C MET A 65 7.94 9.34 31.52
N GLU A 66 7.92 10.47 32.23
CA GLU A 66 8.51 11.72 31.75
C GLU A 66 10.02 11.59 31.56
N PHE A 67 10.71 11.02 32.54
CA PHE A 67 12.15 10.74 32.46
C PHE A 67 12.51 9.81 31.31
N SER A 68 11.74 8.73 31.11
CA SER A 68 11.91 7.81 29.98
C SER A 68 11.74 8.53 28.63
N ILE A 69 10.73 9.40 28.52
CA ILE A 69 10.49 10.18 27.30
C ILE A 69 11.64 11.16 27.03
N ASP A 70 12.19 11.79 28.07
CA ASP A 70 13.32 12.72 27.92
C ASP A 70 14.56 12.01 27.38
N ILE A 71 14.94 10.86 27.94
CA ILE A 71 16.04 10.04 27.40
C ILE A 71 15.78 9.64 25.95
N LEU A 72 14.57 9.18 25.62
CA LEU A 72 14.24 8.75 24.26
C LEU A 72 14.25 9.90 23.23
N ARG A 73 14.13 11.16 23.67
CA ARG A 73 14.24 12.35 22.81
C ARG A 73 15.69 12.73 22.51
N GLU A 74 16.64 12.38 23.38
CA GLU A 74 18.06 12.66 23.17
C GLU A 74 18.52 12.00 21.87
N ARG A 75 19.27 12.72 21.03
CA ARG A 75 19.70 12.25 19.70
C ARG A 75 21.21 12.02 19.59
N ASP A 76 21.89 12.09 20.72
CA ASP A 76 23.32 11.84 20.86
C ASP A 76 23.66 10.34 20.78
N LYS A 77 22.71 9.47 21.11
CA LYS A 77 22.82 8.01 21.02
C LYS A 77 21.92 7.41 19.95
N SER A 78 22.28 6.20 19.51
CA SER A 78 21.47 5.44 18.55
C SER A 78 20.08 5.07 19.12
N PRO A 79 19.06 4.81 18.27
CA PRO A 79 17.76 4.33 18.73
C PRO A 79 17.83 3.09 19.64
N GLU A 80 18.66 2.11 19.27
CA GLU A 80 18.84 0.86 20.02
C GLU A 80 19.45 1.09 21.41
N GLU A 81 20.45 1.95 21.54
CA GLU A 81 21.07 2.28 22.83
C GLU A 81 20.09 3.00 23.76
N ARG A 82 19.28 3.91 23.22
CA ARG A 82 18.28 4.64 24.02
C ARG A 82 17.17 3.71 24.50
N VAL A 83 16.70 2.82 23.63
CA VAL A 83 15.65 1.85 23.97
C VAL A 83 16.16 0.83 24.99
N ASP A 84 17.37 0.32 24.82
CA ASP A 84 18.00 -0.61 25.77
C ASP A 84 18.20 0.05 27.14
N TYR A 85 18.77 1.26 27.15
CA TYR A 85 19.00 1.98 28.39
C TYR A 85 17.70 2.24 29.17
N VAL A 86 16.65 2.76 28.52
CA VAL A 86 15.36 2.99 29.18
C VAL A 86 14.68 1.69 29.60
N SER A 87 14.78 0.62 28.81
CA SER A 87 14.26 -0.69 29.18
C SER A 87 15.03 -1.32 30.34
N SER A 88 16.32 -1.00 30.54
CA SER A 88 17.09 -1.46 31.71
C SER A 88 16.76 -0.70 33.00
N LEU A 89 16.27 0.55 32.87
CA LEU A 89 15.88 1.40 33.98
C LEU A 89 14.42 1.22 34.40
N SER A 90 13.61 0.59 33.55
CA SER A 90 12.19 0.34 33.79
C SER A 90 11.91 -1.16 33.76
N GLU A 91 10.85 -1.62 34.41
CA GLU A 91 10.41 -3.02 34.24
C GLU A 91 9.70 -3.27 32.90
N ALA A 92 9.66 -2.27 32.01
CA ALA A 92 9.00 -2.35 30.72
C ALA A 92 9.85 -3.08 29.68
N SER A 93 9.19 -3.84 28.81
CA SER A 93 9.87 -4.58 27.76
C SER A 93 10.51 -3.69 26.70
N LEU A 94 11.61 -4.16 26.08
CA LEU A 94 12.26 -3.52 24.93
C LEU A 94 11.25 -3.20 23.82
N ALA A 95 10.29 -4.08 23.57
CA ALA A 95 9.25 -3.87 22.57
C ALA A 95 8.38 -2.64 22.90
N SER A 96 7.96 -2.50 24.15
CA SER A 96 7.16 -1.37 24.63
C SER A 96 7.92 -0.06 24.56
N ILE A 97 9.18 -0.03 24.97
CA ILE A 97 10.04 1.15 24.91
C ILE A 97 10.38 1.52 23.45
N GLY A 98 10.64 0.54 22.59
CA GLY A 98 10.81 0.74 21.16
C GLY A 98 9.56 1.33 20.50
N HIS A 99 8.36 0.90 20.90
CA HIS A 99 7.11 1.50 20.43
C HIS A 99 6.87 2.91 20.99
N LEU A 100 7.28 3.18 22.23
CA LEU A 100 7.24 4.52 22.81
C LEU A 100 8.12 5.49 22.00
N LEU A 101 9.34 5.06 21.63
CA LEU A 101 10.23 5.86 20.77
C LEU A 101 9.58 6.19 19.41
N PHE A 102 8.85 5.25 18.82
CA PHE A 102 8.03 5.53 17.63
C PHE A 102 6.95 6.59 17.90
N LEU A 103 6.22 6.53 19.01
CA LEU A 103 5.19 7.53 19.31
C LEU A 103 5.78 8.92 19.54
N ILE A 104 7.01 9.00 20.09
CA ILE A 104 7.74 10.27 20.29
C ILE A 104 8.18 10.83 18.93
N ASP A 105 8.85 10.03 18.10
CA ASP A 105 9.36 10.48 16.80
C ASP A 105 9.05 9.50 15.65
N PRO A 106 7.77 9.49 15.18
CA PRO A 106 7.27 8.50 14.22
C PRO A 106 7.82 8.68 12.79
N ARG A 107 8.63 9.71 12.56
CA ARG A 107 9.30 9.93 11.29
C ARG A 107 10.59 9.12 11.16
N ASN A 108 11.29 8.93 12.27
CA ASN A 108 12.66 8.40 12.26
C ASN A 108 12.79 7.02 12.91
N ASN A 109 11.78 6.59 13.67
CA ASN A 109 11.82 5.31 14.37
C ASN A 109 10.64 4.45 13.94
N PRO A 110 10.81 3.14 13.68
CA PRO A 110 9.71 2.27 13.29
C PRO A 110 8.86 1.85 14.50
N PRO A 111 7.56 1.57 14.30
CA PRO A 111 6.70 1.03 15.34
C PRO A 111 7.15 -0.38 15.76
N VAL A 112 7.00 -0.71 17.04
CA VAL A 112 7.05 -2.09 17.53
C VAL A 112 5.65 -2.45 18.02
N THR A 113 4.80 -2.92 17.11
CA THR A 113 3.37 -3.14 17.41
C THR A 113 2.81 -4.37 16.73
N GLY A 114 1.59 -4.76 17.12
CA GLY A 114 0.89 -5.90 16.54
C GLY A 114 1.74 -7.18 16.64
N PRO A 115 1.94 -7.92 15.53
CA PRO A 115 2.72 -9.16 15.53
C PRO A 115 4.18 -8.98 15.95
N ILE A 116 4.77 -7.80 15.72
CA ILE A 116 6.21 -7.55 15.97
C ILE A 116 6.54 -7.56 17.46
N ILE A 117 5.60 -7.22 18.34
CA ILE A 117 5.82 -7.17 19.80
C ILE A 117 6.41 -8.48 20.32
N LYS A 118 5.94 -9.63 19.81
CA LYS A 118 6.35 -10.96 20.28
C LYS A 118 7.73 -11.39 19.77
N GLU A 119 8.23 -10.72 18.72
CA GLU A 119 9.49 -11.04 18.06
C GLU A 119 10.65 -10.24 18.68
N ILE A 120 10.39 -9.05 19.26
CA ILE A 120 11.43 -8.23 19.90
C ILE A 120 11.59 -8.63 21.36
N LYS A 121 12.57 -9.49 21.66
CA LYS A 121 12.89 -9.96 23.02
C LYS A 121 14.24 -9.46 23.53
N SER A 122 15.11 -9.08 22.62
CA SER A 122 16.47 -8.61 22.87
C SER A 122 16.80 -7.36 22.06
N VAL A 123 17.90 -6.71 22.42
CA VAL A 123 18.43 -5.55 21.69
C VAL A 123 18.81 -5.93 20.26
N ASP A 124 19.30 -7.15 20.05
CA ASP A 124 19.67 -7.64 18.73
C ASP A 124 18.44 -7.83 17.83
N ASP A 125 17.33 -8.38 18.37
CA ASP A 125 16.05 -8.44 17.65
C ASP A 125 15.58 -7.04 17.24
N TYR A 126 15.73 -6.05 18.14
CA TYR A 126 15.36 -4.66 17.86
C TYR A 126 16.26 -4.05 16.75
N LYS A 127 17.57 -4.31 16.77
CA LYS A 127 18.49 -3.87 15.71
C LYS A 127 18.14 -4.49 14.36
N GLU A 128 17.81 -5.78 14.33
CA GLU A 128 17.37 -6.45 13.10
C GLU A 128 16.09 -5.81 12.56
N TRP A 129 15.13 -5.49 13.43
CA TRP A 129 13.92 -4.78 13.05
C TRP A 129 14.21 -3.38 12.48
N LEU A 130 15.07 -2.59 13.14
CA LEU A 130 15.51 -1.28 12.63
C LEU A 130 16.13 -1.40 11.23
N SER A 131 16.98 -2.42 11.02
CA SER A 131 17.61 -2.69 9.72
C SER A 131 16.60 -3.05 8.64
N PHE A 132 15.68 -3.97 8.93
CA PHE A 132 14.60 -4.34 8.02
C PHE A 132 13.75 -3.13 7.64
N CYS A 133 13.41 -2.28 8.61
CA CYS A 133 12.61 -1.08 8.43
C CYS A 133 13.23 -0.04 7.48
N LYS A 134 14.56 -0.05 7.27
CA LYS A 134 15.21 0.81 6.26
C LYS A 134 14.82 0.45 4.83
N SER A 135 14.36 -0.79 4.59
CA SER A 135 14.01 -1.30 3.26
C SER A 135 12.52 -1.21 2.91
N ILE A 136 11.65 -0.83 3.85
CA ILE A 136 10.18 -0.90 3.68
C ILE A 136 9.64 -0.03 2.55
N GLY A 137 10.35 1.04 2.19
CA GLY A 137 10.00 1.91 1.06
C GLY A 137 9.94 1.14 -0.27
N ARG A 138 10.76 0.10 -0.42
CA ARG A 138 10.75 -0.80 -1.59
C ARG A 138 9.51 -1.69 -1.66
N HIS A 139 8.69 -1.69 -0.62
CA HIS A 139 7.51 -2.54 -0.48
C HIS A 139 6.21 -1.73 -0.42
N GLY A 140 6.23 -0.48 -0.88
CA GLY A 140 5.04 0.38 -0.95
C GLY A 140 4.67 1.06 0.36
N ILE A 141 5.42 0.82 1.45
CA ILE A 141 5.22 1.46 2.75
C ILE A 141 6.08 2.72 2.84
N GLN A 142 5.45 3.89 2.85
CA GLN A 142 6.17 5.16 2.65
C GLN A 142 6.82 5.73 3.92
N ASN A 143 6.26 5.41 5.07
CA ASN A 143 6.72 5.93 6.35
C ASN A 143 6.30 4.99 7.48
N PHE A 144 6.87 5.20 8.66
CA PHE A 144 6.64 4.33 9.80
C PHE A 144 5.22 4.43 10.38
N VAL A 145 4.49 5.50 10.10
CA VAL A 145 3.06 5.62 10.45
C VAL A 145 2.21 4.70 9.57
N MET A 146 2.52 4.62 8.27
CA MET A 146 1.87 3.68 7.35
C MET A 146 2.24 2.24 7.69
N LEU A 147 3.49 1.99 8.12
CA LEU A 147 3.91 0.69 8.65
C LEU A 147 3.07 0.30 9.86
N GLU A 148 2.90 1.21 10.81
CA GLU A 148 2.10 0.99 12.02
C GLU A 148 0.64 0.68 11.68
N ALA A 149 0.07 1.45 10.76
CA ALA A 149 -1.27 1.21 10.25
C ALA A 149 -1.37 -0.18 9.61
N ALA A 150 -0.41 -0.59 8.78
CA ALA A 150 -0.45 -1.89 8.10
C ALA A 150 -0.28 -3.09 9.04
N LEU A 151 0.51 -2.95 10.11
CA LEU A 151 0.66 -3.96 11.16
C LEU A 151 -0.62 -4.16 11.97
N LEU A 152 -1.35 -3.07 12.23
CA LEU A 152 -2.57 -3.05 13.04
C LEU A 152 -3.86 -3.11 12.24
N TYR A 153 -3.77 -3.06 10.91
CA TYR A 153 -4.93 -3.18 10.06
C TYR A 153 -5.39 -4.63 10.09
N GLU A 154 -6.38 -4.88 10.93
CA GLU A 154 -7.25 -6.03 10.82
C GLU A 154 -8.19 -5.70 9.67
N ARG A 155 -8.14 -6.51 8.61
CA ARG A 155 -9.18 -6.44 7.60
C ARG A 155 -10.49 -6.68 8.35
N ASP A 156 -11.52 -5.89 8.06
CA ASP A 156 -12.87 -6.40 8.25
C ASP A 156 -12.93 -7.61 7.34
N ASP A 157 -12.61 -8.76 7.90
CA ASP A 157 -12.51 -9.98 7.13
C ASP A 157 -13.90 -10.18 6.54
N LEU A 158 -13.95 -10.12 5.22
CA LEU A 158 -15.02 -10.71 4.41
C LEU A 158 -15.22 -12.21 4.74
N ALA A 159 -14.44 -12.78 5.67
CA ALA A 159 -14.61 -14.09 6.30
C ALA A 159 -15.95 -14.30 7.04
N GLN A 160 -16.82 -13.28 7.12
CA GLN A 160 -18.24 -13.47 7.49
C GLN A 160 -19.25 -12.97 6.45
N LYS A 161 -18.92 -12.95 5.14
CA LYS A 161 -19.92 -12.62 4.10
C LYS A 161 -19.90 -13.63 2.95
N PRO A 162 -20.78 -14.67 3.01
CA PRO A 162 -20.80 -15.77 2.05
C PRO A 162 -21.45 -15.45 0.70
N ASP A 163 -22.02 -14.25 0.51
CA ASP A 163 -22.74 -13.91 -0.72
C ASP A 163 -21.83 -13.32 -1.80
N LEU A 164 -21.78 -13.99 -2.95
CA LEU A 164 -21.04 -13.58 -4.14
C LEU A 164 -21.54 -12.24 -4.68
N ALA A 165 -22.85 -11.99 -4.66
CA ALA A 165 -23.41 -10.74 -5.18
C ALA A 165 -22.95 -9.52 -4.36
N TYR A 166 -22.93 -9.65 -3.03
CA TYR A 166 -22.37 -8.63 -2.15
C TYR A 166 -20.89 -8.34 -2.46
N ARG A 167 -20.05 -9.38 -2.59
CA ARG A 167 -18.62 -9.22 -2.91
C ARG A 167 -18.40 -8.54 -4.25
N VAL A 168 -19.17 -8.94 -5.27
CA VAL A 168 -19.15 -8.30 -6.61
C VAL A 168 -19.51 -6.82 -6.52
N GLY A 169 -20.54 -6.46 -5.75
CA GLY A 169 -20.98 -5.07 -5.57
C GLY A 169 -19.97 -4.17 -4.84
N GLN A 170 -19.06 -4.75 -4.04
CA GLN A 170 -18.03 -4.01 -3.29
C GLN A 170 -16.64 -4.07 -3.92
N ALA A 171 -16.42 -4.94 -4.91
CA ALA A 171 -15.12 -5.13 -5.54
C ALA A 171 -14.60 -3.81 -6.16
N VAL A 172 -13.32 -3.53 -5.98
CA VAL A 172 -12.63 -2.33 -6.51
C VAL A 172 -11.51 -2.74 -7.44
N TYR A 173 -11.22 -1.93 -8.47
CA TYR A 173 -10.25 -2.29 -9.50
C TYR A 173 -8.81 -2.42 -8.98
N THR A 174 -8.49 -1.80 -7.84
CA THR A 174 -7.17 -1.86 -7.22
C THR A 174 -6.85 -3.18 -6.51
N ASN A 175 -7.86 -4.02 -6.23
CA ASN A 175 -7.69 -5.32 -5.57
C ASN A 175 -7.72 -6.46 -6.59
N ILE A 176 -6.61 -6.66 -7.33
CA ILE A 176 -6.51 -7.66 -8.40
C ILE A 176 -6.79 -9.08 -7.89
N THR A 177 -6.27 -9.46 -6.72
CA THR A 177 -6.46 -10.81 -6.18
C THR A 177 -7.95 -11.12 -5.96
N GLU A 178 -8.73 -10.16 -5.44
CA GLU A 178 -10.18 -10.35 -5.30
C GLU A 178 -10.86 -10.43 -6.66
N LEU A 179 -10.45 -9.63 -7.65
CA LEU A 179 -11.02 -9.70 -9.00
C LEU A 179 -10.73 -11.03 -9.69
N GLU A 180 -9.53 -11.60 -9.52
CA GLU A 180 -9.17 -12.92 -10.02
C GLU A 180 -10.06 -14.01 -9.41
N LEU A 181 -10.22 -13.99 -8.08
CA LEU A 181 -11.08 -14.92 -7.35
C LEU A 181 -12.55 -14.80 -7.78
N LEU A 182 -13.07 -13.57 -7.88
CA LEU A 182 -14.45 -13.33 -8.31
C LEU A 182 -14.67 -13.73 -9.76
N ARG A 183 -13.73 -13.44 -10.66
CA ARG A 183 -13.80 -13.83 -12.06
C ARG A 183 -13.85 -15.36 -12.21
N GLY A 184 -13.03 -16.08 -11.43
CA GLY A 184 -13.05 -17.55 -11.38
C GLY A 184 -14.35 -18.13 -10.78
N ALA A 185 -14.94 -17.46 -9.78
CA ALA A 185 -16.24 -17.86 -9.24
C ALA A 185 -17.36 -17.65 -10.28
N ILE A 186 -17.36 -16.49 -10.95
CA ILE A 186 -18.36 -16.12 -11.96
C ILE A 186 -18.26 -16.99 -13.22
N SER A 187 -17.05 -17.46 -13.56
CA SER A 187 -16.86 -18.33 -14.73
C SER A 187 -17.67 -19.63 -14.64
N ASN A 188 -17.96 -20.11 -13.43
CA ASN A 188 -18.70 -21.34 -13.18
C ASN A 188 -20.22 -21.16 -13.07
N LEU A 189 -20.71 -19.91 -13.09
CA LEU A 189 -22.14 -19.62 -12.96
C LEU A 189 -22.91 -19.88 -14.25
N SER A 190 -24.19 -20.23 -14.09
CA SER A 190 -25.15 -20.31 -15.19
C SER A 190 -25.41 -18.93 -15.82
N ARG A 191 -25.98 -18.94 -17.04
CA ARG A 191 -26.34 -17.71 -17.75
C ARG A 191 -27.35 -16.84 -16.97
N GLN A 192 -28.24 -17.46 -16.19
CA GLN A 192 -29.24 -16.74 -15.40
C GLN A 192 -28.61 -16.03 -14.20
N GLU A 193 -27.73 -16.72 -13.47
CA GLU A 193 -27.00 -16.16 -12.32
C GLU A 193 -26.09 -15.00 -12.76
N ARG A 194 -25.36 -15.17 -13.87
CA ARG A 194 -24.53 -14.09 -14.44
C ARG A 194 -25.34 -12.86 -14.80
N ARG A 195 -26.56 -13.03 -15.33
CA ARG A 195 -27.47 -11.90 -15.61
C ARG A 195 -27.90 -11.19 -14.32
N GLY A 196 -28.13 -11.94 -13.24
CA GLY A 196 -28.40 -11.37 -11.92
C GLY A 196 -27.26 -10.46 -11.45
N LEU A 197 -26.01 -10.92 -11.56
CA LEU A 197 -24.83 -10.13 -11.20
C LEU A 197 -24.63 -8.90 -12.11
N ALA A 198 -24.96 -9.00 -13.39
CA ALA A 198 -24.80 -7.90 -14.34
C ALA A 198 -25.65 -6.66 -14.03
N ASN A 199 -26.74 -6.85 -13.27
CA ASN A 199 -27.66 -5.80 -12.84
C ASN A 199 -27.25 -5.12 -11.52
N LEU A 200 -26.22 -5.62 -10.85
CA LEU A 200 -25.72 -4.99 -9.64
C LEU A 200 -25.12 -3.61 -9.95
N LYS A 201 -25.10 -2.76 -8.92
CA LYS A 201 -24.33 -1.52 -8.95
C LYS A 201 -22.87 -1.85 -8.65
N PHE A 202 -22.01 -1.64 -9.63
CA PHE A 202 -20.57 -1.82 -9.49
C PHE A 202 -19.92 -0.53 -8.97
N THR A 203 -18.80 -0.65 -8.26
CA THR A 203 -18.00 0.48 -7.79
C THR A 203 -17.38 1.27 -8.95
N HIS A 204 -17.02 0.57 -10.05
CA HIS A 204 -16.40 1.15 -11.23
C HIS A 204 -16.76 0.34 -12.50
N PRO A 205 -17.00 0.99 -13.65
CA PRO A 205 -17.31 0.28 -14.91
C PRO A 205 -16.27 -0.77 -15.31
N TYR A 206 -14.97 -0.48 -15.11
CA TYR A 206 -13.90 -1.44 -15.37
C TYR A 206 -14.05 -2.75 -14.58
N VAL A 207 -14.47 -2.68 -13.31
CA VAL A 207 -14.73 -3.89 -12.49
C VAL A 207 -15.80 -4.75 -13.14
N LYS A 208 -16.88 -4.15 -13.64
CA LYS A 208 -17.94 -4.87 -14.36
C LYS A 208 -17.38 -5.59 -15.57
N THR A 209 -16.59 -4.92 -16.41
CA THR A 209 -15.96 -5.51 -17.59
C THR A 209 -15.02 -6.65 -17.22
N VAL A 210 -14.15 -6.45 -16.22
CA VAL A 210 -13.24 -7.49 -15.72
C VAL A 210 -13.98 -8.72 -15.21
N LEU A 211 -15.11 -8.56 -14.52
CA LEU A 211 -15.82 -9.70 -13.93
C LEU A 211 -16.72 -10.43 -14.93
N LEU A 212 -17.30 -9.72 -15.91
CA LEU A 212 -18.36 -10.28 -16.77
C LEU A 212 -17.92 -10.62 -18.19
N SER A 213 -16.81 -10.07 -18.69
CA SER A 213 -16.33 -10.38 -20.03
C SER A 213 -15.88 -11.85 -20.13
N SER A 214 -16.27 -12.54 -21.19
CA SER A 214 -15.86 -13.93 -21.42
C SER A 214 -14.37 -14.08 -21.72
N HIS A 215 -13.79 -13.09 -22.39
CA HIS A 215 -12.38 -13.07 -22.76
C HIS A 215 -11.62 -12.04 -21.92
N ALA A 216 -10.38 -12.38 -21.56
CA ALA A 216 -9.45 -11.48 -20.91
C ALA A 216 -8.08 -11.57 -21.57
N ARG A 217 -7.36 -10.45 -21.60
CA ARG A 217 -5.97 -10.37 -22.05
C ARG A 217 -5.19 -9.53 -21.06
N SER A 218 -4.02 -10.01 -20.65
CA SER A 218 -3.15 -9.25 -19.76
C SER A 218 -2.74 -7.93 -20.42
N VAL A 219 -2.51 -6.91 -19.58
CA VAL A 219 -2.16 -5.57 -20.03
C VAL A 219 -1.03 -4.99 -19.18
N VAL A 220 -0.06 -4.35 -19.83
CA VAL A 220 0.98 -3.56 -19.19
C VAL A 220 0.75 -2.11 -19.55
N VAL A 221 0.61 -1.26 -18.55
CA VAL A 221 0.40 0.18 -18.70
C VAL A 221 1.72 0.89 -18.44
N ASP A 222 2.13 1.72 -19.38
CA ASP A 222 3.21 2.69 -19.18
C ASP A 222 2.69 3.85 -18.35
N GLY A 223 2.84 3.73 -17.03
CA GLY A 223 2.27 4.67 -16.07
C GLY A 223 2.81 6.08 -16.26
N SER A 224 4.12 6.22 -16.51
CA SER A 224 4.73 7.53 -16.73
C SER A 224 4.15 8.20 -17.98
N ASN A 225 4.17 7.51 -19.12
CA ASN A 225 3.68 8.07 -20.37
C ASN A 225 2.18 8.45 -20.30
N ILE A 226 1.35 7.64 -19.62
CA ILE A 226 -0.07 7.96 -19.42
C ILE A 226 -0.26 9.20 -18.54
N VAL A 227 0.48 9.32 -17.42
CA VAL A 227 0.38 10.47 -16.53
C VAL A 227 0.86 11.77 -17.20
N PHE A 228 1.84 11.71 -18.10
CA PHE A 228 2.29 12.86 -18.90
C PHE A 228 1.53 13.05 -20.22
N SER A 229 0.56 12.19 -20.53
CA SER A 229 -0.08 12.24 -21.84
C SER A 229 -0.85 13.54 -22.08
N LYS A 230 -0.65 14.18 -23.23
CA LYS A 230 -1.42 15.37 -23.66
C LYS A 230 -1.16 16.65 -22.85
N SER A 231 -0.18 16.69 -21.93
CA SER A 231 0.33 17.95 -21.35
C SER A 231 1.70 17.81 -20.68
N ASP A 232 2.42 18.92 -20.55
CA ASP A 232 3.71 19.00 -19.83
C ASP A 232 3.57 18.74 -18.31
N HIS A 233 2.36 18.85 -17.76
CA HIS A 233 2.08 18.56 -16.37
C HIS A 233 1.59 17.12 -16.16
N ALA A 234 2.14 16.47 -15.14
CA ALA A 234 1.73 15.15 -14.70
C ALA A 234 0.35 15.19 -14.04
N ASP A 235 -0.56 14.32 -14.47
CA ASP A 235 -1.88 14.13 -13.85
C ASP A 235 -2.22 12.65 -13.66
N LEU A 236 -2.30 12.22 -12.41
CA LEU A 236 -2.66 10.85 -12.02
C LEU A 236 -4.09 10.49 -12.36
N ASN A 237 -5.01 11.45 -12.46
CA ASN A 237 -6.40 11.17 -12.81
C ASN A 237 -6.51 10.50 -14.20
N ARG A 238 -5.48 10.66 -15.04
CA ARG A 238 -5.37 9.99 -16.35
C ARG A 238 -5.28 8.48 -16.23
N ILE A 239 -4.79 7.94 -15.11
CA ILE A 239 -4.83 6.50 -14.83
C ILE A 239 -6.27 6.05 -14.60
N ASP A 240 -7.07 6.82 -13.86
CA ASP A 240 -8.48 6.51 -13.64
C ASP A 240 -9.30 6.63 -14.93
N ASP A 241 -9.03 7.67 -15.73
CA ASP A 241 -9.61 7.83 -17.07
C ASP A 241 -9.24 6.65 -17.99
N LEU A 242 -8.01 6.15 -17.90
CA LEU A 242 -7.59 4.97 -18.64
C LEU A 242 -8.42 3.74 -18.24
N PHE A 243 -8.63 3.49 -16.93
CA PHE A 243 -9.50 2.38 -16.50
C PHE A 243 -10.94 2.54 -17.01
N LEU A 244 -11.47 3.77 -17.04
CA LEU A 244 -12.76 4.04 -17.64
C LEU A 244 -12.76 3.69 -19.13
N ARG A 245 -11.73 4.06 -19.89
CA ARG A 245 -11.59 3.69 -21.30
C ARG A 245 -11.50 2.19 -21.51
N MET A 246 -10.67 1.51 -20.74
CA MET A 246 -10.53 0.05 -20.77
C MET A 246 -11.85 -0.66 -20.49
N SER A 247 -12.76 -0.04 -19.72
CA SER A 247 -14.07 -0.62 -19.42
C SER A 247 -14.98 -0.75 -20.65
N PHE A 248 -14.78 0.07 -21.69
CA PHE A 248 -15.58 0.01 -22.91
C PHE A 248 -15.09 -1.07 -23.89
N CYS A 249 -13.91 -1.64 -23.66
CA CYS A 249 -13.38 -2.71 -24.50
C CYS A 249 -14.22 -3.98 -24.37
N ARG A 250 -14.43 -4.67 -25.50
CA ARG A 250 -15.15 -5.97 -25.54
C ARG A 250 -14.43 -7.09 -24.78
N ILE A 251 -13.11 -7.04 -24.74
CA ILE A 251 -12.29 -7.96 -23.94
C ILE A 251 -11.90 -7.29 -22.62
N ALA A 252 -11.81 -8.07 -21.54
CA ALA A 252 -11.25 -7.54 -20.30
C ALA A 252 -9.73 -7.39 -20.44
N LEU A 253 -9.22 -6.17 -20.39
CA LEU A 253 -7.79 -5.91 -20.27
C LEU A 253 -7.35 -6.19 -18.82
N PHE A 254 -7.13 -7.46 -18.49
CA PHE A 254 -6.90 -7.97 -17.14
C PHE A 254 -6.16 -9.34 -17.19
N PRO A 255 -5.26 -9.65 -16.24
CA PRO A 255 -4.77 -8.77 -15.16
C PRO A 255 -3.92 -7.63 -15.71
N TYR A 256 -3.91 -6.50 -15.00
CA TYR A 256 -3.13 -5.32 -15.37
C TYR A 256 -1.86 -5.19 -14.54
N ARG A 257 -0.82 -4.63 -15.14
CA ARG A 257 0.39 -4.15 -14.48
C ARG A 257 0.60 -2.69 -14.86
N ILE A 258 1.05 -1.86 -13.94
CA ILE A 258 1.43 -0.47 -14.23
C ILE A 258 2.91 -0.30 -13.88
N VAL A 259 3.71 0.11 -14.84
CA VAL A 259 5.14 0.40 -14.62
C VAL A 259 5.34 1.89 -14.76
N PHE A 260 5.87 2.52 -13.72
CA PHE A 260 6.32 3.90 -13.77
C PHE A 260 7.84 3.95 -13.88
N ASP A 261 8.35 5.00 -14.50
CA ASP A 261 9.77 5.35 -14.34
C ASP A 261 10.05 5.69 -12.87
N ALA A 262 11.23 5.31 -12.37
CA ALA A 262 11.64 5.58 -10.99
C ALA A 262 11.59 7.07 -10.62
N ASN A 263 11.73 7.98 -11.59
CA ASN A 263 11.68 9.41 -11.36
C ASN A 263 10.27 9.96 -11.04
N ILE A 264 9.20 9.18 -11.24
CA ILE A 264 7.81 9.65 -11.11
C ILE A 264 7.51 10.31 -9.76
N ARG A 265 8.18 9.84 -8.70
CA ARG A 265 8.04 10.33 -7.32
C ARG A 265 8.52 11.76 -7.12
N TYR A 266 9.40 12.23 -8.00
CA TYR A 266 9.93 13.60 -7.99
C TYR A 266 9.13 14.52 -8.91
N THR A 267 8.48 13.96 -9.93
CA THR A 267 7.76 14.75 -10.94
C THR A 267 6.32 15.05 -10.54
N LEU A 268 5.66 14.14 -9.83
CA LEU A 268 4.34 14.41 -9.23
C LEU A 268 4.52 15.10 -7.87
N GLY A 269 3.92 16.29 -7.74
CA GLY A 269 3.99 17.11 -6.53
C GLY A 269 2.64 17.34 -5.85
N GLY A 270 2.68 17.85 -4.63
CA GLY A 270 1.49 18.35 -3.92
C GLY A 270 0.45 17.26 -3.59
N PHE A 271 -0.82 17.56 -3.83
CA PHE A 271 -1.96 16.70 -3.47
C PHE A 271 -1.97 15.35 -4.19
N GLN A 272 -1.34 15.27 -5.37
CA GLN A 272 -1.24 14.03 -6.15
C GLN A 272 -0.26 13.03 -5.55
N GLN A 273 0.69 13.50 -4.73
CA GLN A 273 1.72 12.63 -4.17
C GLN A 273 1.13 11.53 -3.30
N GLU A 274 0.07 11.82 -2.55
CA GLU A 274 -0.62 10.81 -1.76
C GLU A 274 -1.28 9.76 -2.66
N SER A 275 -1.95 10.16 -3.74
CA SER A 275 -2.59 9.24 -4.70
C SER A 275 -1.57 8.35 -5.41
N LEU A 276 -0.43 8.90 -5.87
CA LEU A 276 0.66 8.11 -6.47
C LEU A 276 1.13 7.06 -5.48
N ASN A 277 1.32 7.50 -4.23
CA ASN A 277 1.73 6.66 -3.13
C ASN A 277 0.73 5.54 -2.84
N ARG A 278 -0.58 5.78 -2.99
CA ARG A 278 -1.59 4.71 -2.93
C ARG A 278 -1.40 3.71 -4.04
N LEU A 279 -1.23 4.21 -5.26
CA LEU A 279 -1.06 3.39 -6.46
C LEU A 279 0.21 2.52 -6.38
N LEU A 280 1.35 3.09 -5.97
CA LEU A 280 2.64 2.40 -5.83
C LEU A 280 2.69 1.39 -4.68
N SER A 281 1.67 1.36 -3.80
CA SER A 281 1.56 0.31 -2.78
C SER A 281 0.94 -0.98 -3.31
N LEU A 282 0.26 -0.90 -4.46
CA LEU A 282 -0.44 -2.02 -5.04
C LEU A 282 0.58 -3.02 -5.62
N PRO A 283 0.41 -4.34 -5.39
CA PRO A 283 1.37 -5.35 -5.82
C PRO A 283 1.56 -5.45 -7.35
N GLN A 284 0.63 -4.90 -8.12
CA GLN A 284 0.65 -4.83 -9.58
C GLN A 284 1.23 -3.54 -10.14
N VAL A 285 1.65 -2.62 -9.29
CA VAL A 285 2.26 -1.36 -9.69
C VAL A 285 3.71 -1.36 -9.23
N GLU A 286 4.62 -1.07 -10.14
CA GLU A 286 6.05 -1.01 -9.82
C GLU A 286 6.73 0.21 -10.45
N THR A 287 7.87 0.59 -9.88
CA THR A 287 8.77 1.59 -10.44
C THR A 287 10.02 0.90 -10.95
N TYR A 288 10.49 1.24 -12.15
CA TYR A 288 11.71 0.71 -12.75
C TYR A 288 12.38 1.81 -13.59
N SER A 289 13.71 1.76 -13.77
CA SER A 289 14.39 2.72 -14.64
C SER A 289 15.52 2.03 -15.41
N PRO A 290 15.53 2.08 -16.75
CA PRO A 290 14.52 2.70 -17.61
C PRO A 290 13.22 1.86 -17.64
N ALA A 291 12.05 2.49 -17.51
CA ALA A 291 10.76 1.77 -17.44
C ALA A 291 10.48 0.91 -18.68
N ASP A 292 10.92 1.36 -19.85
CA ASP A 292 10.68 0.75 -21.17
C ASP A 292 11.11 -0.72 -21.22
N ASP A 293 12.34 -1.02 -20.77
CA ASP A 293 12.87 -2.39 -20.73
C ASP A 293 11.97 -3.32 -19.90
N ARG A 294 11.46 -2.81 -18.78
CA ARG A 294 10.59 -3.56 -17.89
C ARG A 294 9.21 -3.78 -18.51
N ILE A 295 8.66 -2.77 -19.17
CA ILE A 295 7.36 -2.84 -19.86
C ILE A 295 7.43 -3.89 -20.98
N ILE A 296 8.47 -3.82 -21.82
CA ILE A 296 8.71 -4.73 -22.94
C ILE A 296 8.89 -6.17 -22.43
N PHE A 297 9.69 -6.35 -21.38
CA PHE A 297 9.88 -7.66 -20.76
C PHE A 297 8.56 -8.28 -20.29
N LEU A 298 7.77 -7.53 -19.50
CA LEU A 298 6.49 -8.02 -18.98
C LEU A 298 5.49 -8.33 -20.09
N ALA A 299 5.48 -7.52 -21.15
CA ALA A 299 4.61 -7.72 -22.28
C ALA A 299 4.90 -9.02 -23.02
N ARG A 300 6.19 -9.35 -23.23
CA ARG A 300 6.62 -10.61 -23.83
C ARG A 300 6.34 -11.80 -22.95
N GLU A 301 6.70 -11.71 -21.67
CA GLU A 301 6.53 -12.79 -20.69
C GLU A 301 5.08 -13.26 -20.60
N ASN A 302 4.12 -12.33 -20.67
CA ASN A 302 2.70 -12.60 -20.44
C ASN A 302 1.83 -12.45 -21.70
N ASN A 303 2.43 -12.25 -22.88
CA ASN A 303 1.73 -11.92 -24.13
C ASN A 303 0.70 -10.77 -23.96
N SER A 304 1.09 -9.77 -23.17
CA SER A 304 0.23 -8.67 -22.78
C SER A 304 0.11 -7.61 -23.88
N VAL A 305 -1.00 -6.90 -23.87
CA VAL A 305 -1.12 -5.64 -24.62
C VAL A 305 -0.39 -4.55 -23.85
N VAL A 306 0.38 -3.72 -24.53
CA VAL A 306 0.99 -2.54 -23.92
C VAL A 306 0.13 -1.32 -24.20
N VAL A 307 -0.21 -0.56 -23.16
CA VAL A 307 -0.92 0.71 -23.28
C VAL A 307 0.05 1.86 -23.00
N THR A 308 0.40 2.59 -24.06
CA THR A 308 1.30 3.75 -24.04
C THR A 308 1.04 4.63 -25.27
N TYR A 309 1.50 5.88 -25.25
CA TYR A 309 1.65 6.71 -26.45
C TYR A 309 3.04 6.58 -27.09
N ASP A 310 4.01 6.01 -26.36
CA ASP A 310 5.35 5.73 -26.89
C ASP A 310 5.31 4.59 -27.90
N ARG A 311 6.23 4.61 -28.86
CA ARG A 311 6.44 3.53 -29.82
C ARG A 311 7.67 2.69 -29.49
N PHE A 312 8.46 3.07 -28.48
CA PHE A 312 9.71 2.42 -28.12
C PHE A 312 10.65 2.26 -29.34
N LEU A 313 10.87 3.35 -30.08
CA LEU A 313 11.60 3.31 -31.37
C LEU A 313 13.02 2.75 -31.25
N ASP A 314 13.63 2.87 -30.07
CA ASP A 314 14.96 2.37 -29.77
C ASP A 314 14.97 0.87 -29.41
N HIS A 315 13.81 0.22 -29.38
CA HIS A 315 13.63 -1.19 -29.04
C HIS A 315 13.00 -1.96 -30.20
N LEU A 316 13.39 -3.23 -30.35
CA LEU A 316 12.69 -4.16 -31.22
C LEU A 316 11.37 -4.54 -30.55
N VAL A 317 10.23 -4.09 -31.07
CA VAL A 317 8.89 -4.30 -30.47
C VAL A 317 7.84 -4.82 -31.46
N ASP A 318 8.25 -5.29 -32.63
CA ASP A 318 7.36 -5.80 -33.68
C ASP A 318 6.50 -7.00 -33.24
N ASP A 319 6.95 -7.72 -32.21
CA ASP A 319 6.28 -8.88 -31.61
C ASP A 319 5.25 -8.51 -30.54
N ILE A 320 5.17 -7.23 -30.14
CA ILE A 320 4.33 -6.75 -29.04
C ILE A 320 3.18 -5.92 -29.57
N LYS A 321 1.99 -6.14 -29.01
CA LYS A 321 0.80 -5.35 -29.34
C LYS A 321 0.76 -4.07 -28.51
N ILE A 322 1.13 -2.95 -29.11
CA ILE A 322 1.06 -1.61 -28.51
C ILE A 322 -0.24 -0.92 -28.94
N VAL A 323 -0.95 -0.31 -28.00
CA VAL A 323 -2.22 0.37 -28.24
C VAL A 323 -2.26 1.69 -27.47
N ARG A 324 -2.72 2.76 -28.12
CA ARG A 324 -2.96 4.04 -27.44
C ARG A 324 -4.27 4.00 -26.67
N PRO A 325 -4.43 4.77 -25.58
CA PRO A 325 -5.67 4.80 -24.81
C PRO A 325 -6.95 5.06 -25.62
N GLU A 326 -6.89 5.92 -26.65
CA GLU A 326 -8.03 6.15 -27.56
C GLU A 326 -8.35 4.98 -28.49
N ASP A 327 -7.38 4.13 -28.81
CA ASP A 327 -7.49 3.09 -29.83
C ASP A 327 -7.85 1.71 -29.23
N ILE A 328 -8.07 1.64 -27.92
CA ILE A 328 -8.29 0.40 -27.16
C ILE A 328 -9.41 -0.46 -27.74
N ASP A 329 -10.56 0.10 -28.10
CA ASP A 329 -11.70 -0.69 -28.59
C ASP A 329 -11.53 -1.11 -30.06
N GLU A 330 -10.93 -0.25 -30.89
CA GLU A 330 -10.73 -0.53 -32.32
C GLU A 330 -9.64 -1.58 -32.54
N SER A 331 -8.54 -1.47 -31.78
CA SER A 331 -7.35 -2.30 -31.97
C SER A 331 -7.49 -3.71 -31.40
N LEU A 332 -8.46 -3.96 -30.51
CA LEU A 332 -8.56 -5.21 -29.74
C LEU A 332 -9.79 -6.06 -30.10
N ARG A 333 -10.33 -5.88 -31.30
CA ARG A 333 -11.41 -6.74 -31.81
C ARG A 333 -10.96 -8.20 -31.89
N LEU A 334 -11.85 -9.10 -31.51
CA LEU A 334 -11.69 -10.57 -31.56
C LEU A 334 -11.64 -11.07 -32.99
#